data_AF-A0A1I1K5C1-F1
#
_entry.id   AF-A0A1I1K5C1-F1
#
_cell.length_a   1.000
_cell.length_b   1.000
_cell.length_c   1.000
_cell.angle_alpha   90.00
_cell.angle_beta   90.00
_cell.angle_gamma   90.00
#
_symmetry.space_group_name_H-M   'P 1'
#
loop_
_entity.id
_entity.type
_entity.pdbx_description
1 polymer ?
#
loop_
_entity_poly.entity_id
_entity_poly.type
_entity_poly.pdbx_seq_one_letter_code
_entity_poly.pdbx_strand_id
1 'polypeptide(L)'
;MTLSSYNHLLWSAGPPGYIGIPFMLALAIAEWGVYLVPTSLVGLWISGGRATRRLSLKAIVTTAAAVLASKLIPPLWDTLVPATWNDYLYQAKSAHCVSPSVTIAIILATGLTLWTAKTIKIKWIGVLLVMLSLAVSWAKIFLGVHYPLDIFVAGLVSLAMMLAMNSRYGKVISLGAVRLLHGRLQNLALLSEISLFFFPQPALPRVGNSSPRITLHTCLKHSPRGLSYFAKQIKLSARSVIHYQQTQRWLAYWNATPMHAKLAQATPRLLQKIYRPYQSLRLRSQDRMNILVSHYDFIFRQGLGSLVLSAAQAPLLLGSFSGKSGAIYEIQLSAIATLDREGELALDLYSDQQRLFSVAFTFYGSELVPCVGVGCLQGPRGSDAQERVRNATRDMFGLRPKGLMLRLVREIGRAYGCKKLILVGNRNRVLFHQIRTGKVLADYDDFWQEMGATRRPDGEYQLCCEAIPVPNLQEIPSHKRSEARKRIELTERAVEATLNGFAGNFNAA
;
A
#
# COMPACT_ATOMS: atom_id res chain seq x y z
N MET A 1 28.94 -14.59 -9.10
CA MET A 1 29.95 -15.08 -10.06
C MET A 1 29.31 -15.09 -11.44
N THR A 2 30.02 -14.64 -12.47
CA THR A 2 29.55 -14.58 -13.86
C THR A 2 29.87 -15.90 -14.59
N LEU A 3 29.07 -16.22 -15.61
CA LEU A 3 29.19 -17.42 -16.47
C LEU A 3 30.62 -17.64 -17.02
N SER A 4 31.42 -16.58 -17.11
CA SER A 4 32.79 -16.59 -17.63
C SER A 4 33.78 -17.36 -16.74
N SER A 5 33.57 -17.41 -15.42
CA SER A 5 34.44 -18.18 -14.51
C SER A 5 34.24 -19.69 -14.65
N TYR A 6 33.04 -20.13 -15.05
CA TYR A 6 32.75 -21.54 -15.32
C TYR A 6 33.43 -22.04 -16.58
N ASN A 7 33.46 -21.23 -17.65
CA ASN A 7 34.13 -21.60 -18.90
C ASN A 7 35.64 -21.85 -18.72
N HIS A 8 36.28 -21.16 -17.78
CA HIS A 8 37.72 -21.32 -17.55
C HIS A 8 38.07 -22.60 -16.76
N LEU A 9 37.19 -23.02 -15.84
CA LEU A 9 37.30 -24.30 -15.12
C LEU A 9 36.94 -25.50 -16.01
N LEU A 10 35.98 -25.33 -16.92
CA LEU A 10 35.62 -26.32 -17.94
C LEU A 10 36.74 -26.58 -18.94
N TRP A 11 37.62 -25.60 -19.19
CA TRP A 11 38.76 -25.75 -20.12
C TRP A 11 40.00 -26.40 -19.48
N SER A 12 40.17 -26.32 -18.16
CA SER A 12 41.35 -26.86 -17.46
C SER A 12 41.21 -28.34 -17.04
N ALA A 13 40.02 -28.93 -17.14
CA ALA A 13 39.71 -30.27 -16.65
C ALA A 13 39.48 -31.26 -17.80
N GLY A 14 40.57 -31.72 -18.43
CA GLY A 14 40.57 -32.90 -19.30
C GLY A 14 39.99 -32.73 -20.72
N PRO A 15 40.12 -33.77 -21.57
CA PRO A 15 39.81 -33.68 -23.00
C PRO A 15 38.35 -33.30 -23.27
N PRO A 16 38.06 -32.56 -24.36
CA PRO A 16 36.76 -31.98 -24.62
C PRO A 16 35.72 -33.07 -24.87
N GLY A 17 34.75 -33.23 -23.94
CA GLY A 17 33.56 -34.04 -24.22
C GLY A 17 32.93 -34.79 -23.05
N TYR A 18 33.60 -34.94 -21.90
CA TYR A 18 33.02 -35.69 -20.77
C TYR A 18 33.05 -34.86 -19.47
N ILE A 19 32.00 -34.07 -19.24
CA ILE A 19 31.72 -33.58 -17.89
C ILE A 19 31.27 -34.79 -17.06
N GLY A 20 32.15 -35.33 -16.23
CA GLY A 20 31.83 -36.47 -15.39
C GLY A 20 30.66 -36.18 -14.44
N ILE A 21 29.79 -37.18 -14.24
CA ILE A 21 28.67 -37.14 -13.27
C ILE A 21 29.12 -36.58 -11.89
N PRO A 22 30.31 -36.93 -11.34
CA PRO A 22 30.78 -36.37 -10.07
C PRO A 22 30.96 -34.85 -10.07
N PHE A 23 31.39 -34.26 -11.20
CA PHE A 23 31.57 -32.82 -11.33
C PHE A 23 30.23 -32.08 -11.39
N MET A 24 29.26 -32.60 -12.17
CA MET A 24 27.90 -32.05 -12.21
C MET A 24 27.21 -32.15 -10.85
N LEU A 25 27.43 -33.23 -10.10
CA LEU A 25 26.92 -33.41 -8.76
C LEU A 25 27.53 -32.39 -7.79
N ALA A 26 28.86 -32.21 -7.83
CA ALA A 26 29.54 -31.21 -7.00
C ALA A 26 29.05 -29.79 -7.31
N LEU A 27 28.88 -29.46 -8.59
CA LEU A 27 28.32 -28.19 -9.04
C LEU A 27 26.90 -27.96 -8.49
N ALA A 28 26.03 -28.96 -8.64
CA ALA A 28 24.66 -28.90 -8.16
C ALA A 28 24.61 -28.67 -6.64
N ILE A 29 25.41 -29.42 -5.87
CA ILE A 29 25.49 -29.28 -4.41
C ILE A 29 25.99 -27.89 -4.02
N ALA A 30 27.06 -27.40 -4.65
CA ALA A 30 27.70 -26.13 -4.31
C ALA A 30 26.82 -24.91 -4.59
N GLU A 31 26.02 -24.92 -5.66
CA GLU A 31 25.14 -23.82 -6.03
C GLU A 31 23.76 -23.90 -5.38
N TRP A 32 23.14 -25.08 -5.39
CA TRP A 32 21.74 -25.23 -5.00
C TRP A 32 21.54 -25.56 -3.53
N GLY A 33 22.56 -26.09 -2.85
CA GLY A 33 22.47 -26.51 -1.45
C GLY A 33 22.03 -25.37 -0.51
N VAL A 34 22.39 -24.11 -0.80
CA VAL A 34 22.03 -22.97 0.05
C VAL A 34 20.52 -22.70 0.08
N TYR A 35 19.78 -23.04 -0.99
CA TYR A 35 18.33 -22.81 -1.06
C TYR A 35 17.53 -23.75 -0.14
N LEU A 36 18.14 -24.80 0.40
CA LEU A 36 17.51 -25.65 1.43
C LEU A 36 17.34 -24.94 2.78
N VAL A 37 18.09 -23.87 3.03
CA VAL A 37 17.97 -23.04 4.25
C VAL A 37 16.66 -22.24 4.28
N PRO A 38 16.35 -21.37 3.30
CA PRO A 38 15.09 -20.63 3.32
C PRO A 38 13.87 -21.56 3.21
N THR A 39 13.93 -22.66 2.46
CA THR A 39 12.80 -23.60 2.34
C THR A 39 12.54 -24.34 3.67
N SER A 40 13.59 -24.79 4.37
CA SER A 40 13.43 -25.41 5.69
C SER A 40 12.90 -24.44 6.74
N LEU A 41 13.37 -23.18 6.75
CA LEU A 41 12.88 -22.16 7.67
C LEU A 41 11.41 -21.79 7.41
N VAL A 42 10.99 -21.70 6.14
CA VAL A 42 9.59 -21.48 5.76
C VAL A 42 8.73 -22.69 6.14
N GLY A 43 9.20 -23.91 5.87
CA GLY A 43 8.52 -25.15 6.26
C GLY A 43 8.31 -25.25 7.77
N LEU A 44 9.35 -24.94 8.56
CA LEU A 44 9.29 -24.87 10.03
C LEU A 44 8.37 -23.75 10.53
N TRP A 45 8.32 -22.63 9.81
CA TRP A 45 7.46 -21.50 10.15
C TRP A 45 5.97 -21.81 9.97
N ILE A 46 5.63 -22.50 8.86
CA ILE A 46 4.26 -22.90 8.51
C ILE A 46 3.77 -24.04 9.42
N SER A 47 4.56 -25.10 9.54
CA SER A 47 4.18 -26.31 10.29
C SER A 47 4.38 -26.19 11.81
N GLY A 48 5.19 -25.22 12.26
CA GLY A 48 5.63 -25.12 13.65
C GLY A 48 4.74 -24.26 14.55
N GLY A 49 4.62 -24.69 15.81
CA GLY A 49 3.99 -23.91 16.88
C GLY A 49 4.80 -22.68 17.32
N ARG A 50 4.35 -21.98 18.36
CA ARG A 50 4.98 -20.72 18.83
C ARG A 50 6.47 -20.88 19.17
N ALA A 51 6.85 -22.01 19.78
CA ALA A 51 8.24 -22.30 20.12
C ALA A 51 9.13 -22.48 18.87
N THR A 52 8.64 -23.21 17.87
CA THR A 52 9.32 -23.43 16.59
C THR A 52 9.51 -22.13 15.84
N ARG A 53 8.47 -21.28 15.76
CA ARG A 53 8.55 -19.97 15.10
C ARG A 53 9.58 -19.05 15.75
N ARG A 54 9.64 -19.02 17.09
CA ARG A 54 10.69 -18.27 17.82
C ARG A 54 12.09 -18.80 17.51
N LEU A 55 12.25 -20.11 17.41
CA LEU A 55 13.54 -20.72 17.07
C LEU A 55 13.94 -20.42 15.61
N SER A 56 13.01 -20.46 14.65
CA SER A 56 13.28 -20.07 13.26
C SER A 56 13.72 -18.61 13.16
N LEU A 57 13.08 -17.69 13.91
CA LEU A 57 13.54 -16.29 13.95
C LEU A 57 14.93 -16.16 14.58
N LYS A 58 15.22 -16.93 15.63
CA LYS A 58 16.57 -16.99 16.22
C LYS A 58 17.60 -17.47 15.20
N ALA A 59 17.27 -18.50 14.41
CA ALA A 59 18.13 -18.98 13.33
C ALA A 59 18.37 -17.89 12.27
N ILE A 60 17.33 -17.17 11.84
CA ILE A 60 17.47 -16.04 10.89
C ILE A 60 18.43 -14.97 11.44
N VAL A 61 18.26 -14.56 12.70
CA VAL A 61 19.13 -13.55 13.34
C VAL A 61 20.57 -14.05 13.46
N THR A 62 20.76 -15.32 13.84
CA THR A 62 22.10 -15.93 13.99
C THR A 62 22.80 -16.03 12.62
N THR A 63 22.06 -16.43 11.58
CA THR A 63 22.57 -16.48 10.22
C THR A 63 22.92 -15.11 9.68
N ALA A 64 22.10 -14.08 9.94
CA ALA A 64 22.42 -12.70 9.56
C ALA A 64 23.71 -12.20 10.24
N ALA A 65 23.90 -12.51 11.53
CA ALA A 65 25.12 -12.18 12.26
C ALA A 65 26.35 -12.91 11.69
N ALA A 66 26.22 -14.21 11.36
CA ALA A 66 27.29 -14.99 10.73
C ALA A 66 27.68 -14.42 9.35
N VAL A 67 26.71 -14.07 8.52
CA VAL A 67 26.98 -13.45 7.20
C VAL A 67 27.68 -12.10 7.35
N LEU A 68 27.23 -11.27 8.30
CA LEU A 68 27.86 -9.98 8.57
C LEU A 68 29.31 -10.16 9.02
N ALA A 69 29.58 -11.07 9.96
CA ALA A 69 30.93 -11.39 10.41
C ALA A 69 31.81 -11.90 9.25
N SER A 70 31.32 -12.83 8.43
CA SER A 70 32.04 -13.32 7.25
C SER A 70 32.37 -12.23 6.23
N LYS A 71 31.50 -11.21 6.09
CA LYS A 71 31.71 -10.06 5.18
C LYS A 71 32.67 -9.01 5.75
N LEU A 72 32.81 -8.93 7.07
CA LEU A 72 33.70 -7.97 7.73
C LEU A 72 35.14 -8.49 7.86
N ILE A 73 35.36 -9.81 7.79
CA ILE A 73 36.70 -10.40 7.92
C ILE A 73 37.67 -9.95 6.80
N PRO A 74 37.32 -9.97 5.50
CA PRO A 74 38.23 -9.53 4.45
C PRO A 74 38.75 -8.08 4.62
N PRO A 75 37.90 -7.04 4.80
CA PRO A 75 38.41 -5.68 4.99
C PRO A 75 39.15 -5.49 6.32
N LEU A 76 38.88 -6.31 7.34
CA LEU A 76 39.67 -6.31 8.58
C LEU A 76 41.06 -6.95 8.38
N TRP A 77 41.13 -8.00 7.56
CA TRP A 77 42.40 -8.64 7.21
C TRP A 77 43.32 -7.67 6.47
N ASP A 78 42.77 -6.94 5.50
CA ASP A 78 43.51 -5.96 4.70
C ASP A 78 44.04 -4.77 5.52
N THR A 79 43.38 -4.44 6.64
CA THR A 79 43.84 -3.36 7.54
C THR A 79 44.87 -3.84 8.57
N LEU A 80 44.85 -5.13 8.93
CA LEU A 80 45.76 -5.72 9.92
C LEU A 80 47.08 -6.22 9.33
N VAL A 81 47.12 -6.55 8.03
CA VAL A 81 48.32 -7.03 7.35
C VAL A 81 48.85 -5.92 6.40
N PRO A 82 49.89 -5.16 6.78
CA PRO A 82 50.41 -4.06 5.96
C PRO A 82 51.03 -4.56 4.65
N ALA A 83 50.85 -3.81 3.57
CA ALA A 83 51.37 -4.13 2.24
C ALA A 83 52.90 -4.36 2.17
N THR A 84 53.66 -3.87 3.16
CA THR A 84 55.12 -3.99 3.27
C THR A 84 55.61 -5.40 3.62
N TRP A 85 54.73 -6.30 4.07
CA TRP A 85 55.08 -7.70 4.35
C TRP A 85 55.12 -8.58 3.07
N ASN A 86 54.72 -8.03 1.92
CA ASN A 86 54.70 -8.76 0.65
C ASN A 86 56.05 -8.81 -0.10
N ASP A 87 57.06 -8.03 0.31
CA ASP A 87 58.33 -7.95 -0.45
C ASP A 87 59.43 -8.93 -0.01
N TYR A 88 59.33 -9.57 1.17
CA TYR A 88 60.38 -10.45 1.68
C TYR A 88 60.11 -11.97 1.53
N LEU A 89 58.95 -12.36 1.00
CA LEU A 89 58.61 -13.77 0.72
C LEU A 89 58.19 -13.93 -0.74
N TYR A 90 59.18 -14.24 -1.58
CA TYR A 90 59.11 -14.80 -2.93
C TYR A 90 57.70 -15.13 -3.50
N GLN A 91 57.32 -14.43 -4.57
CA GLN A 91 56.76 -14.94 -5.84
C GLN A 91 55.98 -16.29 -5.83
N ALA A 92 55.03 -16.48 -4.91
CA ALA A 92 53.93 -17.41 -5.10
C ALA A 92 52.71 -16.64 -5.63
N LYS A 93 52.31 -16.95 -6.85
CA LYS A 93 51.05 -16.52 -7.46
C LYS A 93 49.91 -16.75 -6.45
N SER A 94 49.18 -15.67 -6.14
CA SER A 94 48.05 -15.48 -5.21
C SER A 94 48.34 -15.38 -3.70
N ALA A 95 48.59 -14.14 -3.24
CA ALA A 95 48.33 -13.73 -1.85
C ALA A 95 46.86 -14.02 -1.50
N HIS A 96 46.58 -15.13 -0.82
CA HIS A 96 45.23 -15.47 -0.39
C HIS A 96 44.84 -14.62 0.81
N CYS A 97 43.98 -13.62 0.59
CA CYS A 97 43.18 -13.04 1.67
C CYS A 97 42.19 -14.10 2.17
N VAL A 98 42.12 -14.31 3.48
CA VAL A 98 41.14 -15.21 4.08
C VAL A 98 39.75 -14.64 3.80
N SER A 99 38.95 -15.33 2.98
CA SER A 99 37.64 -14.87 2.55
C SER A 99 36.57 -15.90 2.91
N PRO A 100 35.99 -15.83 4.12
CA PRO A 100 35.08 -16.84 4.61
C PRO A 100 33.88 -17.04 3.68
N SER A 101 33.59 -18.30 3.33
CA SER A 101 32.49 -18.61 2.43
C SER A 101 31.13 -18.29 3.07
N VAL A 102 30.46 -17.27 2.54
CA VAL A 102 29.12 -16.84 2.98
C VAL A 102 28.09 -17.98 2.87
N THR A 103 28.19 -18.81 1.83
CA THR A 103 27.29 -19.97 1.63
C THR A 103 27.37 -20.94 2.80
N ILE A 104 28.58 -21.23 3.28
CA ILE A 104 28.83 -22.15 4.39
C ILE A 104 28.37 -21.51 5.69
N ALA A 105 28.62 -20.21 5.86
CA ALA A 105 28.13 -19.46 7.00
C ALA A 105 26.60 -19.51 7.14
N ILE A 106 25.88 -19.40 6.01
CA ILE A 106 24.41 -19.47 5.98
C ILE A 106 23.90 -20.86 6.40
N ILE A 107 24.43 -21.92 5.79
CA ILE A 107 23.95 -23.28 6.01
C ILE A 107 24.32 -23.75 7.43
N LEU A 108 25.57 -23.54 7.84
CA LEU A 108 26.08 -24.03 9.11
C LEU A 108 25.52 -23.28 10.31
N ALA A 109 25.44 -21.94 10.27
CA ALA A 109 24.85 -21.16 11.37
C ALA A 109 23.37 -21.50 11.58
N THR A 110 22.62 -21.71 10.49
CA THR A 110 21.22 -22.15 10.55
C THR A 110 21.13 -23.56 11.14
N GLY A 111 21.93 -24.50 10.63
CA GLY A 111 21.93 -25.90 11.07
C GLY A 111 22.29 -26.06 12.55
N LEU A 112 23.37 -25.41 13.00
CA LEU A 112 23.78 -25.40 14.40
C LEU A 112 22.71 -24.79 15.31
N THR A 113 22.07 -23.70 14.88
CA THR A 113 20.99 -23.08 15.67
C THR A 113 19.78 -24.00 15.81
N LEU A 114 19.37 -24.68 14.73
CA LEU A 114 18.26 -25.63 14.76
C LEU A 114 18.60 -26.91 15.53
N TRP A 115 19.86 -27.33 15.56
CA TRP A 115 20.31 -28.46 16.37
C TRP A 115 20.11 -28.21 17.89
N THR A 116 20.13 -26.95 18.33
CA THR A 116 19.81 -26.60 19.73
C THR A 116 18.31 -26.71 20.09
N ALA A 117 17.44 -27.06 19.14
CA ALA A 117 16.01 -27.23 19.38
C ALA A 117 15.72 -28.27 20.48
N LYS A 118 14.63 -28.10 21.25
CA LYS A 118 14.18 -29.15 22.18
C LYS A 118 13.46 -30.30 21.45
N THR A 119 12.78 -30.01 20.34
CA THR A 119 11.97 -30.97 19.59
C THR A 119 12.83 -31.85 18.68
N ILE A 120 12.68 -33.18 18.80
CA ILE A 120 13.50 -34.15 18.05
C ILE A 120 13.41 -33.96 16.52
N LYS A 121 12.22 -33.68 15.98
CA LYS A 121 12.01 -33.44 14.54
C LYS A 121 12.82 -32.25 14.01
N ILE A 122 12.93 -31.17 14.79
CA ILE A 122 13.66 -29.96 14.39
C ILE A 122 15.17 -30.17 14.52
N LYS A 123 15.61 -30.92 15.55
CA LYS A 123 17.02 -31.29 15.71
C LYS A 123 17.53 -32.02 14.47
N TRP A 124 16.77 -32.98 13.96
CA TRP A 124 17.13 -33.72 12.74
C TRP A 124 17.28 -32.82 11.53
N ILE A 125 16.42 -31.81 11.35
CA ILE A 125 16.57 -30.81 10.28
C ILE A 125 17.88 -30.02 10.46
N GLY A 126 18.23 -29.66 11.70
CA GLY A 126 19.52 -29.02 12.01
C GLY A 126 20.71 -29.91 11.64
N VAL A 127 20.69 -31.19 12.03
CA VAL A 127 21.72 -32.18 11.70
C VAL A 127 21.87 -32.35 10.19
N LEU A 128 20.76 -32.46 9.45
CA LEU A 128 20.76 -32.56 7.99
C LEU A 128 21.40 -31.33 7.34
N LEU A 129 21.13 -30.12 7.84
CA LEU A 129 21.77 -28.90 7.35
C LEU A 129 23.28 -28.86 7.68
N VAL A 130 23.70 -29.37 8.84
CA VAL A 130 25.14 -29.48 9.16
C VAL A 130 25.83 -30.47 8.21
N MET A 131 25.22 -31.63 7.95
CA MET A 131 25.73 -32.60 6.97
C MET A 131 25.78 -32.00 5.56
N LEU A 132 24.74 -31.26 5.16
CA LEU A 132 24.72 -30.53 3.90
C LEU A 132 25.84 -29.48 3.84
N SER A 133 26.12 -28.77 4.95
CA SER A 133 27.22 -27.81 5.01
C SER A 133 28.57 -28.49 4.75
N LEU A 134 28.80 -29.70 5.27
CA LEU A 134 30.01 -30.48 5.00
C LEU A 134 30.10 -30.91 3.54
N ALA A 135 28.99 -31.37 2.95
CA ALA A 135 28.92 -31.72 1.53
C ALA A 135 29.20 -30.52 0.62
N VAL A 136 28.59 -29.36 0.91
CA VAL A 136 28.82 -28.09 0.19
C VAL A 136 30.25 -27.60 0.36
N SER A 137 30.83 -27.80 1.55
CA SER A 137 32.23 -27.47 1.83
C SER A 137 33.17 -28.28 0.93
N TRP A 138 32.99 -29.61 0.91
CA TRP A 138 33.79 -30.50 0.08
C TRP A 138 33.62 -30.21 -1.41
N ALA A 139 32.39 -29.99 -1.86
CA ALA A 139 32.11 -29.63 -3.25
C ALA A 139 32.80 -28.33 -3.68
N LYS A 140 32.83 -27.31 -2.82
CA LYS A 140 33.51 -26.03 -3.11
C LYS A 140 35.04 -26.13 -3.15
N ILE A 141 35.63 -27.02 -2.34
CA ILE A 141 37.07 -27.35 -2.41
C ILE A 141 37.36 -28.11 -3.71
N PHE A 142 36.55 -29.13 -4.00
CA PHE A 142 36.70 -29.97 -5.20
C PHE A 142 36.60 -29.16 -6.50
N LEU A 143 35.69 -28.18 -6.55
CA LEU A 143 35.55 -27.27 -7.69
C LEU A 143 36.64 -26.19 -7.75
N GLY A 144 37.55 -26.12 -6.77
CA GLY A 144 38.62 -25.13 -6.71
C GLY A 144 38.14 -23.69 -6.48
N VAL A 145 36.90 -23.50 -6.01
CA VAL A 145 36.28 -22.16 -5.86
C VAL A 145 36.64 -21.49 -4.53
N HIS A 146 36.99 -22.28 -3.52
CA HIS A 146 37.41 -21.79 -2.20
C HIS A 146 38.57 -22.61 -1.66
N TYR A 147 39.45 -21.96 -0.91
CA TYR A 147 40.53 -22.66 -0.22
C TYR A 147 39.99 -23.36 1.05
N PRO A 148 40.58 -24.49 1.46
CA PRO A 148 40.19 -25.17 2.70
C PRO A 148 40.19 -24.24 3.93
N LEU A 149 41.10 -23.26 3.97
CA LEU A 149 41.19 -22.27 5.03
C LEU A 149 39.96 -21.33 5.08
N ASP A 150 39.46 -20.87 3.93
CA ASP A 150 38.25 -20.02 3.84
C ASP A 150 37.02 -20.70 4.43
N ILE A 151 36.93 -22.00 4.18
CA ILE A 151 35.85 -22.87 4.65
C ILE A 151 35.97 -23.11 6.14
N PHE A 152 37.17 -23.40 6.62
CA PHE A 152 37.43 -23.61 8.03
C PHE A 152 37.10 -22.35 8.85
N VAL A 153 37.52 -21.18 8.37
CA VAL A 153 37.21 -19.90 9.02
C VAL A 153 35.71 -19.60 8.98
N ALA A 154 35.02 -19.88 7.88
CA ALA A 154 33.55 -19.79 7.83
C ALA A 154 32.87 -20.72 8.86
N GLY A 155 33.44 -21.91 9.06
CA GLY A 155 33.04 -22.87 10.09
C GLY A 155 33.14 -22.29 11.50
N LEU A 156 34.33 -21.77 11.85
CA LEU A 156 34.60 -21.15 13.14
C LEU A 156 33.72 -19.94 13.40
N VAL A 157 33.54 -19.06 12.41
CA VAL A 157 32.66 -17.89 12.50
C VAL A 157 31.22 -18.31 12.79
N SER A 158 30.72 -19.33 12.10
CA SER A 158 29.35 -19.84 12.31
C SER A 158 29.15 -20.40 13.71
N LEU A 159 30.13 -21.17 14.19
CA LEU A 159 30.12 -21.73 15.54
C LEU A 159 30.20 -20.63 16.61
N ALA A 160 31.12 -19.69 16.46
CA ALA A 160 31.30 -18.56 17.37
C ALA A 160 30.04 -17.68 17.44
N MET A 161 29.43 -17.36 16.30
CA MET A 161 28.19 -16.58 16.26
C MET A 161 27.01 -17.35 16.87
N MET A 162 26.90 -18.66 16.64
CA MET A 162 25.88 -19.50 17.28
C MET A 162 26.05 -19.52 18.80
N LEU A 163 27.27 -19.72 19.31
CA LEU A 163 27.57 -19.71 20.74
C LEU A 163 27.32 -18.33 21.37
N ALA A 164 27.75 -17.26 20.68
CA ALA A 164 27.48 -15.89 21.10
C ALA A 164 25.98 -15.61 21.19
N MET A 165 25.19 -16.05 20.21
CA MET A 165 23.72 -15.94 20.22
C MET A 165 23.04 -16.83 21.28
N ASN A 166 23.74 -17.82 21.83
CA ASN A 166 23.26 -18.67 22.93
C ASN A 166 23.73 -18.21 24.33
N SER A 167 24.65 -17.25 24.40
CA SER A 167 25.09 -16.61 25.64
C SER A 167 23.98 -15.77 26.31
N ARG A 168 24.20 -15.30 27.55
CA ARG A 168 23.25 -14.43 28.27
C ARG A 168 22.92 -13.16 27.46
N TYR A 169 23.94 -12.52 26.90
CA TYR A 169 23.80 -11.30 26.08
C TYR A 169 23.14 -11.60 24.72
N GLY A 170 23.54 -12.69 24.07
CA GLY A 170 22.93 -13.13 22.80
C GLY A 170 21.45 -13.48 22.94
N LYS A 171 21.03 -14.03 24.08
CA LYS A 171 19.61 -14.25 24.38
C LYS A 171 18.83 -12.94 24.46
N VAL A 172 19.38 -11.87 25.04
CA VAL A 172 18.70 -10.56 25.10
C VAL A 172 18.56 -9.94 23.71
N ILE A 173 19.64 -9.94 22.92
CA ILE A 173 19.66 -9.40 21.56
C ILE A 173 18.71 -10.18 20.64
N SER A 174 18.82 -11.52 20.66
CA SER A 174 17.92 -12.38 19.88
C SER A 174 16.47 -12.27 20.34
N LEU A 175 16.18 -12.18 21.64
CA LEU A 175 14.80 -11.94 22.13
C LEU A 175 14.27 -10.56 21.73
N GLY A 176 15.11 -9.52 21.69
CA GLY A 176 14.74 -8.19 21.20
C GLY A 176 14.38 -8.19 19.72
N ALA A 177 15.28 -8.73 18.88
CA ALA A 177 15.08 -8.87 17.45
C ALA A 177 13.89 -9.79 17.12
N VAL A 178 13.77 -10.93 17.82
CA VAL A 178 12.63 -11.84 17.71
C VAL A 178 11.35 -11.14 18.14
N ARG A 179 11.31 -10.36 19.23
CA ARG A 179 10.09 -9.61 19.62
C ARG A 179 9.69 -8.57 18.59
N LEU A 180 10.65 -7.84 18.01
CA LEU A 180 10.39 -6.85 16.98
C LEU A 180 9.85 -7.49 15.69
N LEU A 181 10.48 -8.58 15.23
CA LEU A 181 10.02 -9.34 14.06
C LEU A 181 8.69 -10.05 14.34
N HIS A 182 8.53 -10.66 15.51
CA HIS A 182 7.32 -11.36 15.92
C HIS A 182 6.14 -10.41 16.09
N GLY A 183 6.33 -9.22 16.69
CA GLY A 183 5.28 -8.20 16.79
C GLY A 183 4.83 -7.67 15.42
N ARG A 184 5.76 -7.57 14.45
CA ARG A 184 5.43 -7.22 13.06
C ARG A 184 4.74 -8.38 12.31
N LEU A 185 5.12 -9.63 12.59
CA LEU A 185 4.61 -10.83 11.91
C LEU A 185 3.29 -11.36 12.50
N GLN A 186 3.02 -11.20 13.81
CA GLN A 186 1.77 -11.65 14.45
C GLN A 186 0.56 -10.81 14.01
N ASN A 187 0.76 -9.56 13.63
CA ASN A 187 -0.27 -8.69 13.07
C ASN A 187 -0.56 -8.96 11.58
N LEU A 188 0.20 -9.86 10.95
CA LEU A 188 -0.19 -10.44 9.68
C LEU A 188 -1.18 -11.57 9.96
N ALA A 189 -2.46 -11.30 9.75
CA ALA A 189 -3.52 -12.32 9.73
C ALA A 189 -3.33 -13.39 8.64
N LEU A 190 -2.22 -13.36 7.90
CA LEU A 190 -1.75 -14.44 7.01
C LEU A 190 -1.64 -15.80 7.72
N LEU A 191 -1.28 -15.83 9.01
CA LEU A 191 -0.86 -17.08 9.66
C LEU A 191 -1.98 -17.89 10.33
N SER A 192 -3.16 -17.32 10.57
CA SER A 192 -4.34 -18.12 10.92
C SER A 192 -4.95 -18.78 9.69
N GLU A 193 -4.82 -18.16 8.52
CA GLU A 193 -5.39 -18.68 7.26
C GLU A 193 -4.47 -19.62 6.49
N ILE A 194 -3.13 -19.49 6.58
CA ILE A 194 -2.22 -20.50 6.02
C ILE A 194 -2.39 -21.85 6.73
N SER A 195 -2.64 -21.87 8.04
CA SER A 195 -3.01 -23.10 8.75
C SER A 195 -4.36 -23.66 8.31
N LEU A 196 -5.34 -22.82 7.95
CA LEU A 196 -6.63 -23.24 7.40
C LEU A 196 -6.51 -23.87 6.00
N PHE A 197 -5.45 -23.54 5.25
CA PHE A 197 -5.20 -24.11 3.92
C PHE A 197 -4.67 -25.55 3.98
N PHE A 198 -3.91 -25.90 5.03
CA PHE A 198 -3.37 -27.25 5.23
C PHE A 198 -4.19 -28.10 6.20
N PHE A 199 -4.96 -27.48 7.10
CA PHE A 199 -5.84 -28.16 8.05
C PHE A 199 -7.19 -27.43 8.10
N PRO A 200 -8.20 -27.86 7.33
CA PRO A 200 -9.54 -27.32 7.47
C PRO A 200 -10.08 -27.65 8.87
N GLN A 201 -10.30 -26.63 9.71
CA GLN A 201 -11.05 -26.82 10.94
C GLN A 201 -12.56 -26.81 10.63
N PRO A 202 -13.37 -27.68 11.27
CA PRO A 202 -14.81 -27.53 11.23
C PRO A 202 -15.20 -26.19 11.87
N ALA A 203 -16.18 -25.53 11.28
CA ALA A 203 -16.65 -24.23 11.72
C ALA A 203 -17.08 -24.29 13.20
N LEU A 204 -16.35 -23.59 14.08
CA LEU A 204 -16.80 -23.39 15.45
C LEU A 204 -18.09 -22.55 15.44
N PRO A 205 -19.11 -22.92 16.24
CA PRO A 205 -20.37 -22.18 16.31
C PRO A 205 -20.12 -20.77 16.83
N ARG A 206 -20.67 -19.77 16.13
CA ARG A 206 -20.65 -18.36 16.52
C ARG A 206 -21.51 -18.17 17.77
N VAL A 207 -20.89 -17.76 18.87
CA VAL A 207 -21.61 -17.18 20.01
C VAL A 207 -21.24 -15.69 20.07
N GLY A 208 -22.24 -14.82 19.95
CA GLY A 208 -22.15 -13.39 20.24
C GLY A 208 -22.42 -12.46 19.05
N ASN A 209 -23.39 -11.55 19.24
CA ASN A 209 -23.92 -10.54 18.30
C ASN A 209 -22.93 -9.39 17.97
N SER A 210 -21.63 -9.66 17.95
CA SER A 210 -20.60 -8.65 17.68
C SER A 210 -20.27 -8.58 16.19
N SER A 211 -20.36 -7.38 15.60
CA SER A 211 -19.96 -7.17 14.20
C SER A 211 -18.52 -7.64 13.97
N PRO A 212 -18.22 -8.29 12.83
CA PRO A 212 -16.90 -8.86 12.61
C PRO A 212 -15.81 -7.79 12.62
N ARG A 213 -14.75 -8.03 13.41
CA ARG A 213 -13.59 -7.13 13.54
C ARG A 213 -12.98 -6.83 12.17
N ILE A 214 -12.77 -5.54 11.88
CA ILE A 214 -12.14 -5.08 10.65
C ILE A 214 -10.65 -5.40 10.67
N THR A 215 -10.18 -6.10 9.65
CA THR A 215 -8.77 -6.40 9.44
C THR A 215 -8.33 -5.86 8.09
N LEU A 216 -7.01 -5.78 7.85
CA LEU A 216 -6.50 -5.36 6.55
C LEU A 216 -7.03 -6.24 5.40
N HIS A 217 -7.30 -7.51 5.66
CA HIS A 217 -7.78 -8.47 4.67
C HIS A 217 -9.29 -8.41 4.45
N THR A 218 -10.03 -7.63 5.25
CA THR A 218 -11.45 -7.32 4.95
C THR A 218 -11.59 -6.74 3.53
N CYS A 219 -10.58 -6.03 3.03
CA CYS A 219 -10.56 -5.53 1.64
C CYS A 219 -10.49 -6.61 0.56
N LEU A 220 -10.06 -7.83 0.90
CA LEU A 220 -9.89 -8.94 -0.04
C LEU A 220 -11.11 -9.87 -0.11
N LYS A 221 -12.12 -9.68 0.74
CA LYS A 221 -13.30 -10.57 0.83
C LYS A 221 -14.01 -10.81 -0.51
N HIS A 222 -13.99 -9.81 -1.39
CA HIS A 222 -14.62 -9.85 -2.73
C HIS A 222 -13.61 -10.07 -3.88
N SER A 223 -12.33 -10.34 -3.59
CA SER A 223 -11.36 -10.66 -4.64
C SER A 223 -11.46 -12.14 -5.04
N PRO A 224 -11.46 -12.47 -6.35
CA PRO A 224 -11.49 -13.85 -6.80
C PRO A 224 -10.25 -14.60 -6.31
N ARG A 225 -10.45 -15.81 -5.77
CA ARG A 225 -9.37 -16.65 -5.22
C ARG A 225 -8.46 -17.15 -6.36
N GLY A 226 -7.14 -17.14 -6.14
CA GLY A 226 -6.13 -17.53 -7.13
C GLY A 226 -4.78 -16.81 -6.91
N LEU A 227 -3.85 -16.96 -7.86
CA LEU A 227 -2.51 -16.34 -7.79
C LEU A 227 -2.57 -14.81 -7.64
N SER A 228 -3.54 -14.15 -8.28
CA SER A 228 -3.77 -12.71 -8.16
C SER A 228 -4.20 -12.30 -6.74
N TYR A 229 -5.04 -13.09 -6.07
CA TYR A 229 -5.41 -12.89 -4.66
C TYR A 229 -4.18 -12.99 -3.77
N PHE A 230 -3.37 -14.03 -3.98
CA PHE A 230 -2.15 -14.26 -3.20
C PHE A 230 -1.14 -13.12 -3.38
N ALA A 231 -0.94 -12.66 -4.62
CA ALA A 231 -0.09 -11.49 -4.91
C ALA A 231 -0.60 -10.23 -4.21
N LYS A 232 -1.92 -9.97 -4.19
CA LYS A 232 -2.51 -8.87 -3.41
C LYS A 232 -2.28 -9.03 -1.91
N GLN A 233 -2.41 -10.24 -1.38
CA GLN A 233 -2.19 -10.55 0.03
C GLN A 233 -0.74 -10.31 0.44
N ILE A 234 0.24 -10.78 -0.35
CA ILE A 234 1.66 -10.51 -0.14
C ILE A 234 1.92 -9.01 -0.19
N LYS A 235 1.43 -8.31 -1.22
CA LYS A 235 1.66 -6.88 -1.41
C LYS A 235 1.10 -6.06 -0.24
N LEU A 236 -0.10 -6.39 0.24
CA LEU A 236 -0.72 -5.73 1.38
C LEU A 236 0.04 -6.02 2.68
N SER A 237 0.52 -7.25 2.86
CA SER A 237 1.29 -7.67 4.03
C SER A 237 2.66 -7.01 4.07
N ALA A 238 3.35 -6.91 2.92
CA ALA A 238 4.60 -6.18 2.83
C ALA A 238 4.40 -4.69 3.18
N ARG A 239 3.34 -4.07 2.67
CA ARG A 239 3.00 -2.67 2.97
C ARG A 239 2.63 -2.44 4.42
N SER A 240 1.89 -3.36 5.05
CA SER A 240 1.56 -3.24 6.48
C SER A 240 2.79 -3.38 7.37
N VAL A 241 3.78 -4.18 6.97
CA VAL A 241 5.05 -4.27 7.70
C VAL A 241 5.88 -2.99 7.54
N ILE A 242 5.94 -2.42 6.33
CA ILE A 242 6.66 -1.17 6.07
C ILE A 242 6.02 0.00 6.81
N HIS A 243 4.69 0.10 6.78
CA HIS A 243 3.91 1.19 7.37
C HIS A 243 3.18 0.77 8.65
N TYR A 244 3.87 0.00 9.52
CA TYR A 244 3.26 -0.66 10.67
C TYR A 244 2.47 0.26 11.60
N GLN A 245 3.08 1.34 12.08
CA GLN A 245 2.42 2.26 13.02
C GLN A 245 1.17 2.91 12.41
N GLN A 246 1.26 3.35 11.16
CA GLN A 246 0.13 3.94 10.42
C GLN A 246 -0.99 2.92 10.23
N THR A 247 -0.63 1.69 9.89
CA THR A 247 -1.59 0.59 9.70
C THR A 247 -2.34 0.26 10.98
N GLN A 248 -1.63 0.17 12.12
CA GLN A 248 -2.25 -0.13 13.41
C GLN A 248 -3.21 0.97 13.84
N ARG A 249 -2.82 2.24 13.71
CA ARG A 249 -3.70 3.39 14.00
C ARG A 249 -4.93 3.39 13.09
N TRP A 250 -4.76 3.06 11.80
CA TRP A 250 -5.84 3.03 10.84
C TRP A 250 -6.84 1.91 11.12
N LEU A 251 -6.35 0.70 11.46
CA LEU A 251 -7.22 -0.40 11.86
C LEU A 251 -7.91 -0.14 13.21
N ALA A 252 -7.22 0.49 14.16
CA ALA A 252 -7.82 0.89 15.43
C ALA A 252 -8.99 1.87 15.20
N TYR A 253 -8.79 2.86 14.31
CA TYR A 253 -9.84 3.81 13.91
C TYR A 253 -11.09 3.09 13.36
N TRP A 254 -10.92 2.18 12.39
CA TRP A 254 -12.05 1.46 11.79
C TRP A 254 -12.74 0.44 12.72
N ASN A 255 -12.11 0.10 13.84
CA ASN A 255 -12.69 -0.75 14.87
C ASN A 255 -13.19 0.04 16.08
N ALA A 256 -13.16 1.38 16.05
CA ALA A 256 -13.49 2.21 17.20
C ALA A 256 -14.97 2.13 17.60
N THR A 257 -15.89 2.14 16.62
CA THR A 257 -17.34 2.00 16.88
C THR A 257 -18.01 1.07 15.87
N PRO A 258 -19.23 0.57 16.15
CA PRO A 258 -19.98 -0.25 15.21
C PRO A 258 -20.24 0.43 13.85
N MET A 259 -20.47 1.74 13.85
CA MET A 259 -20.69 2.50 12.60
C MET A 259 -19.40 2.59 11.76
N HIS A 260 -18.24 2.76 12.40
CA HIS A 260 -16.95 2.68 11.70
C HIS A 260 -16.80 1.31 11.02
N ALA A 261 -17.06 0.24 11.76
CA ALA A 261 -16.95 -1.11 11.24
C ALA A 261 -17.92 -1.36 10.07
N LYS A 262 -19.19 -0.91 10.18
CA LYS A 262 -20.18 -1.01 9.09
C LYS A 262 -19.70 -0.28 7.83
N LEU A 263 -19.21 0.95 7.96
CA LEU A 263 -18.69 1.73 6.83
C LEU A 263 -17.46 1.08 6.18
N ALA A 264 -16.51 0.59 6.98
CA ALA A 264 -15.33 -0.11 6.47
C ALA A 264 -15.69 -1.41 5.73
N GLN A 265 -16.76 -2.10 6.15
CA GLN A 265 -17.28 -3.30 5.46
C GLN A 265 -17.97 -2.93 4.15
N ALA A 266 -18.76 -1.85 4.13
CA ALA A 266 -19.42 -1.35 2.93
C ALA A 266 -18.40 -0.80 1.91
N THR A 267 -17.26 -0.29 2.38
CA THR A 267 -16.22 0.31 1.53
C THR A 267 -14.83 -0.34 1.71
N PRO A 268 -14.64 -1.63 1.35
CA PRO A 268 -13.40 -2.33 1.69
C PRO A 268 -12.13 -1.71 1.06
N ARG A 269 -12.27 -0.96 -0.06
CA ARG A 269 -11.16 -0.23 -0.70
C ARG A 269 -10.58 0.89 0.17
N LEU A 270 -11.31 1.35 1.17
CA LEU A 270 -10.87 2.36 2.14
C LEU A 270 -9.62 1.91 2.91
N LEU A 271 -9.55 0.64 3.27
CA LEU A 271 -8.48 0.07 4.10
C LEU A 271 -7.10 0.12 3.44
N GLN A 272 -7.05 0.16 2.11
CA GLN A 272 -5.81 0.26 1.33
C GLN A 272 -5.44 1.69 0.91
N LYS A 273 -6.29 2.70 1.17
CA LYS A 273 -6.06 4.08 0.72
C LYS A 273 -4.78 4.68 1.30
N ILE A 274 -4.45 4.34 2.55
CA ILE A 274 -3.24 4.84 3.23
C ILE A 274 -1.92 4.50 2.50
N TYR A 275 -1.92 3.48 1.63
CA TYR A 275 -0.71 3.02 0.91
C TYR A 275 -0.55 3.56 -0.50
N ARG A 276 -1.48 4.39 -0.99
CA ARG A 276 -1.46 4.90 -2.37
C ARG A 276 -1.70 6.41 -2.40
N PRO A 277 -1.26 7.12 -3.46
CA PRO A 277 -1.60 8.52 -3.64
C PRO A 277 -3.12 8.73 -3.60
N TYR A 278 -3.54 9.79 -2.92
CA TYR A 278 -4.93 10.12 -2.64
C TYR A 278 -5.07 11.63 -2.56
N GLN A 279 -6.12 12.18 -3.17
CA GLN A 279 -6.50 13.60 -3.26
C GLN A 279 -5.49 14.54 -3.94
N SER A 280 -4.23 14.54 -3.49
CA SER A 280 -3.14 15.34 -4.05
C SER A 280 -1.82 14.56 -3.97
N LEU A 281 -0.98 14.65 -5.01
CA LEU A 281 0.36 14.06 -5.05
C LEU A 281 1.31 14.67 -4.02
N ARG A 282 0.98 15.83 -3.46
CA ARG A 282 1.76 16.47 -2.40
C ARG A 282 1.64 15.77 -1.06
N LEU A 283 0.57 15.02 -0.85
CA LEU A 283 0.27 14.43 0.45
C LEU A 283 1.19 13.24 0.72
N ARG A 284 1.96 13.34 1.81
CA ARG A 284 2.76 12.23 2.33
C ARG A 284 1.85 11.22 3.01
N SER A 285 2.38 10.04 3.34
CA SER A 285 1.59 8.96 3.96
C SER A 285 0.83 9.40 5.21
N GLN A 286 1.45 10.21 6.08
CA GLN A 286 0.82 10.72 7.28
C GLN A 286 -0.27 11.75 6.98
N ASP A 287 -0.01 12.68 6.06
CA ASP A 287 -0.97 13.71 5.67
C ASP A 287 -2.24 13.09 5.06
N ARG A 288 -2.07 12.04 4.23
CA ARG A 288 -3.19 11.26 3.68
C ARG A 288 -4.04 10.63 4.78
N MET A 289 -3.41 10.01 5.77
CA MET A 289 -4.13 9.39 6.89
C MET A 289 -4.87 10.45 7.71
N ASN A 290 -4.25 11.60 7.96
CA ASN A 290 -4.87 12.69 8.70
C ASN A 290 -6.12 13.22 7.98
N ILE A 291 -6.06 13.40 6.66
CA ILE A 291 -7.23 13.83 5.87
C ILE A 291 -8.34 12.78 5.93
N LEU A 292 -8.01 11.50 5.75
CA LEU A 292 -9.00 10.42 5.81
C LEU A 292 -9.68 10.34 7.19
N VAL A 293 -8.91 10.39 8.27
CA VAL A 293 -9.46 10.40 9.64
C VAL A 293 -10.32 11.65 9.85
N SER A 294 -9.81 12.84 9.50
CA SER A 294 -10.54 14.10 9.60
C SER A 294 -11.86 14.10 8.84
N HIS A 295 -11.89 13.46 7.66
CA HIS A 295 -13.11 13.28 6.89
C HIS A 295 -14.16 12.48 7.64
N TYR A 296 -13.82 11.28 8.10
CA TYR A 296 -14.80 10.43 8.75
C TYR A 296 -15.20 10.97 10.12
N ASP A 297 -14.29 11.62 10.85
CA ASP A 297 -14.62 12.35 12.08
C ASP A 297 -15.61 13.49 11.80
N PHE A 298 -15.46 14.19 10.67
CA PHE A 298 -16.44 15.18 10.24
C PHE A 298 -17.80 14.53 9.93
N ILE A 299 -17.82 13.44 9.16
CA ILE A 299 -19.05 12.70 8.82
C ILE A 299 -19.79 12.27 10.10
N PHE A 300 -19.09 11.69 11.08
CA PHE A 300 -19.70 11.24 12.32
C PHE A 300 -20.21 12.38 13.19
N ARG A 301 -19.42 13.46 13.33
CA ARG A 301 -19.83 14.64 14.12
C ARG A 301 -21.06 15.34 13.54
N GLN A 302 -21.20 15.34 12.21
CA GLN A 302 -22.34 15.94 11.52
C GLN A 302 -23.55 14.98 11.40
N GLY A 303 -23.48 13.78 11.98
CA GLY A 303 -24.58 12.79 11.88
C GLY A 303 -24.75 12.16 10.49
N LEU A 304 -23.80 12.35 9.58
CA LEU A 304 -23.86 11.89 8.18
C LEU A 304 -23.50 10.42 7.99
N GLY A 305 -23.29 9.66 9.07
CA GLY A 305 -22.81 8.28 9.00
C GLY A 305 -23.74 7.35 8.20
N SER A 306 -25.06 7.49 8.36
CA SER A 306 -26.04 6.69 7.63
C SER A 306 -26.14 7.09 6.16
N LEU A 307 -26.13 8.39 5.83
CA LEU A 307 -26.05 8.89 4.46
C LEU A 307 -24.86 8.27 3.72
N VAL A 308 -23.67 8.36 4.31
CA VAL A 308 -22.44 7.83 3.69
C VAL A 308 -22.48 6.32 3.57
N LEU A 309 -23.09 5.61 4.53
CA LEU A 309 -23.27 4.17 4.46
C LEU A 309 -24.20 3.76 3.32
N SER A 310 -25.33 4.45 3.14
CA SER A 310 -26.25 4.23 2.02
C SER A 310 -25.57 4.53 0.69
N ALA A 311 -24.88 5.68 0.57
CA ALA A 311 -24.15 6.08 -0.63
C ALA A 311 -22.96 5.15 -0.97
N ALA A 312 -22.45 4.39 0.01
CA ALA A 312 -21.43 3.38 -0.20
C ALA A 312 -21.98 2.07 -0.79
N GLN A 313 -23.26 1.78 -0.56
CA GLN A 313 -23.92 0.58 -1.05
C GLN A 313 -24.48 0.78 -2.46
N ALA A 314 -25.09 1.93 -2.72
CA ALA A 314 -25.62 2.31 -4.02
C ALA A 314 -25.62 3.83 -4.21
N PRO A 315 -25.57 4.34 -5.45
CA PRO A 315 -25.78 5.75 -5.73
C PRO A 315 -27.13 6.22 -5.18
N LEU A 316 -27.12 7.36 -4.49
CA LEU A 316 -28.28 7.93 -3.84
C LEU A 316 -28.75 9.17 -4.58
N LEU A 317 -30.01 9.19 -5.04
CA LEU A 317 -30.62 10.41 -5.58
C LEU A 317 -30.82 11.43 -4.46
N LEU A 318 -30.11 12.56 -4.53
CA LEU A 318 -30.31 13.68 -3.60
C LEU A 318 -31.49 14.54 -4.04
N GLY A 319 -31.67 14.72 -5.34
CA GLY A 319 -32.78 15.49 -5.88
C GLY A 319 -32.67 15.70 -7.39
N SER A 320 -33.65 16.39 -7.95
CA SER A 320 -33.71 16.69 -9.38
C SER A 320 -34.23 18.10 -9.64
N PHE A 321 -33.96 18.61 -10.84
CA PHE A 321 -34.47 19.88 -11.32
C PHE A 321 -34.74 19.83 -12.83
N SER A 322 -35.65 20.67 -13.30
CA SER A 322 -36.02 20.73 -14.72
C SER A 322 -35.29 21.85 -15.45
N GLY A 323 -34.78 21.55 -16.65
CA GLY A 323 -34.24 22.54 -17.58
C GLY A 323 -35.32 23.25 -18.40
N LYS A 324 -34.89 24.14 -19.30
CA LYS A 324 -35.75 24.96 -20.16
C LYS A 324 -36.69 24.14 -21.04
N SER A 325 -36.24 22.99 -21.53
CA SER A 325 -37.00 22.08 -22.38
C SER A 325 -37.93 21.13 -21.60
N GLY A 326 -37.89 21.16 -20.27
CA GLY A 326 -38.56 20.18 -19.42
C GLY A 326 -37.72 18.93 -19.14
N ALA A 327 -36.52 18.81 -19.73
CA ALA A 327 -35.57 17.75 -19.40
C ALA A 327 -35.24 17.72 -17.89
N ILE A 328 -35.20 16.53 -17.32
CA ILE A 328 -34.93 16.31 -15.89
C ILE A 328 -33.44 16.06 -15.71
N TYR A 329 -32.84 16.81 -14.80
CA TYR A 329 -31.47 16.61 -14.34
C TYR A 329 -31.49 16.05 -12.92
N GLU A 330 -30.77 14.97 -12.70
CA GLU A 330 -30.69 14.28 -11.42
C GLU A 330 -29.31 14.47 -10.78
N ILE A 331 -29.31 14.66 -9.47
CA ILE A 331 -28.09 14.84 -8.67
C ILE A 331 -27.97 13.64 -7.76
N GLN A 332 -26.94 12.83 -7.97
CA GLN A 332 -26.72 11.60 -7.22
C GLN A 332 -25.44 11.69 -6.38
N LEU A 333 -25.45 11.08 -5.19
CA LEU A 333 -24.32 10.96 -4.28
C LEU A 333 -23.82 9.52 -4.24
N SER A 334 -22.51 9.34 -4.34
CA SER A 334 -21.86 8.03 -4.11
C SER A 334 -20.68 8.18 -3.15
N ALA A 335 -20.41 7.17 -2.33
CA ALA A 335 -19.24 7.10 -1.46
C ALA A 335 -18.22 6.09 -1.99
N ILE A 336 -16.95 6.49 -2.08
CA ILE A 336 -15.82 5.66 -2.55
C ILE A 336 -16.15 5.00 -3.91
N ALA A 337 -16.54 5.84 -4.86
CA ALA A 337 -16.97 5.43 -6.20
C ALA A 337 -15.79 5.33 -7.20
N THR A 338 -16.07 5.51 -8.49
CA THR A 338 -15.06 5.50 -9.57
C THR A 338 -13.91 6.50 -9.36
N LEU A 339 -14.13 7.54 -8.54
CA LEU A 339 -13.17 8.60 -8.20
C LEU A 339 -12.52 8.39 -6.81
N ASP A 340 -12.40 7.13 -6.36
CA ASP A 340 -11.89 6.77 -5.03
C ASP A 340 -10.47 7.26 -4.69
N ARG A 341 -9.69 7.71 -5.67
CA ARG A 341 -8.36 8.31 -5.45
C ARG A 341 -8.39 9.82 -5.30
N GLU A 342 -9.50 10.45 -5.64
CA GLU A 342 -9.63 11.90 -5.74
C GLU A 342 -10.58 12.45 -4.67
N GLY A 343 -11.45 11.62 -4.09
CA GLY A 343 -12.22 11.97 -2.89
C GLY A 343 -12.86 10.76 -2.19
N GLU A 344 -13.50 11.01 -1.04
CA GLU A 344 -14.35 10.05 -0.33
C GLU A 344 -15.79 10.06 -0.82
N LEU A 345 -16.30 11.21 -1.23
CA LEU A 345 -17.65 11.38 -1.78
C LEU A 345 -17.57 11.87 -3.22
N ALA A 346 -18.59 11.53 -4.01
CA ALA A 346 -18.75 12.02 -5.37
C ALA A 346 -20.19 12.47 -5.59
N LEU A 347 -20.38 13.67 -6.17
CA LEU A 347 -21.65 14.06 -6.77
C LEU A 347 -21.58 13.82 -8.27
N ASP A 348 -22.64 13.20 -8.80
CA ASP A 348 -22.83 12.95 -10.22
C ASP A 348 -24.08 13.66 -10.70
N LEU A 349 -23.97 14.35 -11.84
CA LEU A 349 -25.11 14.97 -12.54
C LEU A 349 -25.49 14.12 -13.74
N TYR A 350 -26.76 13.72 -13.78
CA TYR A 350 -27.32 12.91 -14.85
C TYR A 350 -28.37 13.70 -15.64
N SER A 351 -28.47 13.37 -16.92
CA SER A 351 -29.56 13.76 -17.82
C SER A 351 -29.84 12.57 -18.71
N ASP A 352 -31.10 12.14 -18.81
CA ASP A 352 -31.50 11.01 -19.66
C ASP A 352 -30.65 9.75 -19.42
N GLN A 353 -30.46 9.38 -18.13
CA GLN A 353 -29.60 8.27 -17.68
C GLN A 353 -28.11 8.35 -18.09
N GLN A 354 -27.71 9.43 -18.76
CA GLN A 354 -26.32 9.69 -19.14
C GLN A 354 -25.67 10.63 -18.12
N ARG A 355 -24.50 10.23 -17.63
CA ARG A 355 -23.72 11.05 -16.72
C ARG A 355 -23.07 12.22 -17.46
N LEU A 356 -23.39 13.44 -17.04
CA LEU A 356 -22.84 14.68 -17.58
C LEU A 356 -21.55 15.08 -16.87
N PHE A 357 -21.56 15.14 -15.54
CA PHE A 357 -20.38 15.52 -14.76
C PHE A 357 -20.29 14.75 -13.44
N SER A 358 -19.06 14.56 -12.97
CA SER A 358 -18.74 14.01 -11.65
C SER A 358 -17.79 14.95 -10.92
N VAL A 359 -18.03 15.22 -9.64
CA VAL A 359 -17.12 15.96 -8.77
C VAL A 359 -16.80 15.13 -7.53
N ALA A 360 -15.51 14.84 -7.31
CA ALA A 360 -15.05 14.13 -6.12
C ALA A 360 -14.58 15.12 -5.06
N PHE A 361 -15.12 14.96 -3.85
CA PHE A 361 -14.85 15.87 -2.75
C PHE A 361 -14.68 15.14 -1.41
N THR A 362 -14.10 15.84 -0.44
CA THR A 362 -13.76 15.29 0.88
C THR A 362 -13.72 16.40 1.91
N PHE A 363 -14.51 16.29 2.96
CA PHE A 363 -14.39 17.15 4.14
C PHE A 363 -13.09 16.86 4.88
N TYR A 364 -12.36 17.89 5.31
CA TYR A 364 -11.24 17.76 6.24
C TYR A 364 -10.91 19.14 6.84
N GLY A 365 -10.00 19.18 7.80
CA GLY A 365 -9.53 20.40 8.44
C GLY A 365 -9.58 20.30 9.95
N SER A 366 -9.25 21.40 10.63
CA SER A 366 -9.45 21.47 12.08
C SER A 366 -10.94 21.67 12.39
N GLU A 367 -11.34 21.38 13.62
CA GLU A 367 -12.73 21.61 14.06
C GLU A 367 -13.14 23.08 13.94
N LEU A 368 -12.20 23.99 14.16
CA LEU A 368 -12.41 25.44 14.07
C LEU A 368 -12.52 25.92 12.61
N VAL A 369 -11.85 25.25 11.68
CA VAL A 369 -11.80 25.65 10.26
C VAL A 369 -11.97 24.43 9.35
N PRO A 370 -13.19 23.83 9.32
CA PRO A 370 -13.48 22.75 8.39
C PRO A 370 -13.43 23.27 6.96
N CYS A 371 -13.01 22.40 6.05
CA CYS A 371 -12.79 22.69 4.64
C CYS A 371 -13.37 21.55 3.79
N VAL A 372 -13.63 21.85 2.52
CA VAL A 372 -13.94 20.82 1.53
C VAL A 372 -12.83 20.77 0.49
N GLY A 373 -12.15 19.63 0.36
CA GLY A 373 -11.26 19.39 -0.76
C GLY A 373 -12.02 18.91 -1.98
N VAL A 374 -11.74 19.48 -3.15
CA VAL A 374 -12.17 18.97 -4.45
C VAL A 374 -10.96 18.41 -5.18
N GLY A 375 -10.88 17.08 -5.26
CA GLY A 375 -9.76 16.40 -5.91
C GLY A 375 -10.01 16.11 -7.40
N CYS A 376 -11.25 16.26 -7.87
CA CYS A 376 -11.58 16.00 -9.26
C CYS A 376 -12.91 16.63 -9.67
N LEU A 377 -12.94 17.13 -10.91
CA LEU A 377 -14.13 17.44 -11.67
C LEU A 377 -13.96 16.86 -13.08
N GLN A 378 -14.83 15.94 -13.47
CA GLN A 378 -14.75 15.23 -14.75
C GLN A 378 -16.05 15.40 -15.53
N GLY A 379 -15.92 15.74 -16.81
CA GLY A 379 -17.03 15.80 -17.75
C GLY A 379 -17.35 14.44 -18.38
N PRO A 380 -18.28 14.43 -19.35
CA PRO A 380 -18.69 13.21 -20.02
C PRO A 380 -17.57 12.67 -20.91
N ARG A 381 -17.62 11.37 -21.20
CA ARG A 381 -16.77 10.71 -22.20
C ARG A 381 -17.61 10.29 -23.41
N GLY A 382 -16.94 10.01 -24.53
CA GLY A 382 -17.58 9.63 -25.80
C GLY A 382 -17.45 10.71 -26.88
N SER A 383 -17.76 10.34 -28.11
CA SER A 383 -17.71 11.23 -29.29
C SER A 383 -18.70 12.40 -29.19
N ASP A 384 -19.84 12.18 -28.56
CA ASP A 384 -20.94 13.13 -28.38
C ASP A 384 -20.82 13.95 -27.07
N ALA A 385 -19.73 13.77 -26.29
CA ALA A 385 -19.57 14.43 -24.99
C ALA A 385 -19.66 15.97 -25.06
N GLN A 386 -19.04 16.59 -26.07
CA GLN A 386 -19.10 18.05 -26.23
C GLN A 386 -20.51 18.54 -26.54
N GLU A 387 -21.25 17.79 -27.36
CA GLU A 387 -22.63 18.12 -27.73
C GLU A 387 -23.56 18.00 -26.52
N ARG A 388 -23.44 16.94 -25.72
CA ARG A 388 -24.21 16.79 -24.48
C ARG A 388 -24.00 17.98 -23.53
N VAL A 389 -22.75 18.43 -23.36
CA VAL A 389 -22.44 19.59 -22.51
C VAL A 389 -23.01 20.88 -23.08
N ARG A 390 -22.94 21.10 -24.40
CA ARG A 390 -23.53 22.27 -25.06
C ARG A 390 -25.05 22.30 -24.91
N ASN A 391 -25.70 21.15 -25.13
CA ASN A 391 -27.15 21.01 -25.00
C ASN A 391 -27.60 21.28 -23.56
N ALA A 392 -26.95 20.67 -22.57
CA ALA A 392 -27.23 20.91 -21.16
C ALA A 392 -27.00 22.39 -20.78
N THR A 393 -25.93 23.01 -21.28
CA THR A 393 -25.66 24.44 -21.00
C THR A 393 -26.76 25.35 -21.55
N ARG A 394 -27.23 25.09 -22.78
CA ARG A 394 -28.33 25.84 -23.40
C ARG A 394 -29.64 25.64 -22.62
N ASP A 395 -29.87 24.41 -22.16
CA ASP A 395 -31.07 24.03 -21.44
C ASP A 395 -31.09 24.57 -19.99
N MET A 396 -29.92 24.83 -19.40
CA MET A 396 -29.77 25.46 -18.08
C MET A 396 -29.63 27.00 -18.15
N PHE A 397 -30.25 27.66 -19.13
CA PHE A 397 -30.20 29.13 -19.29
C PHE A 397 -28.76 29.69 -19.36
N GLY A 398 -27.86 28.95 -20.02
CA GLY A 398 -26.44 29.31 -20.15
C GLY A 398 -25.58 28.98 -18.93
N LEU A 399 -26.13 28.37 -17.88
CA LEU A 399 -25.33 27.85 -16.76
C LEU A 399 -24.49 26.66 -17.23
N ARG A 400 -23.17 26.75 -17.08
CA ARG A 400 -22.27 25.63 -17.40
C ARG A 400 -22.43 24.53 -16.34
N PRO A 401 -22.74 23.27 -16.71
CA PRO A 401 -22.89 22.19 -15.73
C PRO A 401 -21.65 21.97 -14.85
N LYS A 402 -20.43 22.18 -15.39
CA LYS A 402 -19.19 22.14 -14.59
C LYS A 402 -19.20 23.12 -13.41
N GLY A 403 -19.74 24.32 -13.64
CA GLY A 403 -19.84 25.40 -12.65
C GLY A 403 -20.90 25.09 -11.61
N LEU A 404 -22.04 24.52 -12.05
CA LEU A 404 -23.08 24.04 -11.14
C LEU A 404 -22.52 22.99 -10.18
N MET A 405 -21.77 21.98 -10.66
CA MET A 405 -21.21 20.94 -9.77
C MET A 405 -20.31 21.51 -8.67
N LEU A 406 -19.43 22.46 -9.02
CA LEU A 406 -18.59 23.12 -8.01
C LEU A 406 -19.45 23.95 -7.04
N ARG A 407 -20.49 24.63 -7.54
CA ARG A 407 -21.42 25.40 -6.72
C ARG A 407 -22.15 24.50 -5.72
N LEU A 408 -22.62 23.33 -6.13
CA LEU A 408 -23.31 22.38 -5.24
C LEU A 408 -22.39 21.91 -4.10
N VAL A 409 -21.14 21.53 -4.41
CA VAL A 409 -20.16 21.14 -3.37
C VAL A 409 -19.87 22.30 -2.42
N ARG A 410 -19.81 23.54 -2.94
CA ARG A 410 -19.64 24.73 -2.09
C ARG A 410 -20.81 24.97 -1.16
N GLU A 411 -22.04 24.85 -1.63
CA GLU A 411 -23.23 25.05 -0.79
C GLU A 411 -23.38 23.93 0.25
N ILE A 412 -23.07 22.67 -0.09
CA ILE A 412 -22.97 21.60 0.91
C ILE A 412 -21.90 21.96 1.95
N GLY A 413 -20.69 22.34 1.51
CA GLY A 413 -19.63 22.75 2.42
C GLY A 413 -20.07 23.86 3.38
N ARG A 414 -20.71 24.91 2.85
CA ARG A 414 -21.25 26.03 3.61
C ARG A 414 -22.32 25.59 4.61
N ALA A 415 -23.27 24.77 4.19
CA ALA A 415 -24.35 24.27 5.04
C ALA A 415 -23.82 23.49 6.26
N TYR A 416 -22.69 22.79 6.09
CA TYR A 416 -22.00 22.07 7.18
C TYR A 416 -20.81 22.85 7.77
N GLY A 417 -20.81 24.18 7.66
CA GLY A 417 -19.91 25.07 8.37
C GLY A 417 -18.48 25.20 7.81
N CYS A 418 -18.18 24.59 6.66
CA CYS A 418 -16.88 24.73 6.03
C CYS A 418 -16.61 26.18 5.63
N LYS A 419 -15.36 26.63 5.77
CA LYS A 419 -14.95 28.02 5.50
C LYS A 419 -14.35 28.21 4.12
N LYS A 420 -13.74 27.16 3.56
CA LYS A 420 -13.07 27.20 2.26
C LYS A 420 -13.15 25.87 1.52
N LEU A 421 -13.15 25.97 0.19
CA LEU A 421 -12.83 24.89 -0.72
C LEU A 421 -11.33 24.92 -1.00
N ILE A 422 -10.71 23.75 -1.00
CA ILE A 422 -9.34 23.54 -1.48
C ILE A 422 -9.44 22.72 -2.75
N LEU A 423 -9.03 23.29 -3.88
CA LEU A 423 -9.22 22.71 -5.21
C LEU A 423 -7.87 22.22 -5.73
N VAL A 424 -7.79 20.97 -6.16
CA VAL A 424 -6.51 20.40 -6.61
C VAL A 424 -6.04 21.07 -7.90
N GLY A 425 -4.79 21.51 -7.93
CA GLY A 425 -4.15 22.06 -9.13
C GLY A 425 -3.65 20.96 -10.06
N ASN A 426 -3.49 21.29 -11.35
CA ASN A 426 -3.08 20.36 -12.41
C ASN A 426 -1.83 19.54 -12.05
N ARG A 427 -0.80 20.19 -11.51
CA ARG A 427 0.49 19.57 -11.16
C ARG A 427 0.39 18.54 -10.03
N ASN A 428 -0.65 18.64 -9.20
CA ASN A 428 -0.81 17.83 -7.99
C ASN A 428 -1.84 16.70 -8.15
N ARG A 429 -2.46 16.53 -9.32
CA ARG A 429 -3.49 15.51 -9.54
C ARG A 429 -2.94 14.10 -9.39
N VAL A 430 -3.66 13.24 -8.68
CA VAL A 430 -3.25 11.84 -8.43
C VAL A 430 -3.08 11.02 -9.72
N LEU A 431 -3.81 11.36 -10.79
CA LEU A 431 -3.70 10.72 -12.11
C LEU A 431 -2.84 11.50 -13.11
N PHE A 432 -1.90 12.35 -12.65
CA PHE A 432 -1.06 13.20 -13.50
C PHE A 432 -0.34 12.47 -14.65
N HIS A 433 0.05 11.20 -14.47
CA HIS A 433 0.69 10.42 -15.54
C HIS A 433 -0.25 10.15 -16.74
N GLN A 434 -1.57 10.08 -16.51
CA GLN A 434 -2.57 9.96 -17.58
C GLN A 434 -2.78 11.29 -18.34
N ILE A 435 -2.45 12.42 -17.73
CA ILE A 435 -2.41 13.74 -18.39
C ILE A 435 -1.20 13.81 -19.34
N ARG A 436 -0.01 13.37 -18.88
CA ARG A 436 1.21 13.32 -19.72
C ARG A 436 1.11 12.43 -20.96
N THR A 437 0.18 11.48 -20.96
CA THR A 437 -0.07 10.58 -22.10
C THR A 437 -1.20 11.07 -23.02
N GLY A 438 -1.68 12.31 -22.82
CA GLY A 438 -2.72 12.93 -23.66
C GLY A 438 -4.14 12.40 -23.42
N LYS A 439 -4.35 11.54 -22.42
CA LYS A 439 -5.65 10.88 -22.17
C LYS A 439 -6.60 11.71 -21.29
N VAL A 440 -6.13 12.82 -20.72
CA VAL A 440 -6.90 13.69 -19.83
C VAL A 440 -6.72 15.14 -20.28
N LEU A 441 -7.81 15.75 -20.76
CA LEU A 441 -7.80 17.03 -21.48
C LEU A 441 -8.35 18.22 -20.67
N ALA A 442 -8.90 17.98 -19.47
CA ALA A 442 -9.51 19.04 -18.68
C ALA A 442 -8.44 19.86 -17.95
N ASP A 443 -8.32 21.15 -18.24
CA ASP A 443 -7.52 22.10 -17.46
C ASP A 443 -8.30 22.53 -16.21
N TYR A 444 -7.74 22.28 -15.02
CA TYR A 444 -8.36 22.69 -13.75
C TYR A 444 -7.92 24.09 -13.35
N ASP A 445 -6.68 24.47 -13.62
CA ASP A 445 -6.09 25.70 -13.11
C ASP A 445 -6.85 26.91 -13.70
N ASP A 446 -7.09 26.90 -15.02
CA ASP A 446 -7.87 27.94 -15.70
C ASP A 446 -9.31 27.99 -15.19
N PHE A 447 -9.94 26.83 -14.98
CA PHE A 447 -11.31 26.78 -14.48
C PHE A 447 -11.43 27.25 -13.03
N TRP A 448 -10.48 26.91 -12.16
CA TRP A 448 -10.48 27.40 -10.79
C TRP A 448 -10.33 28.92 -10.74
N GLN A 449 -9.49 29.49 -11.60
CA GLN A 449 -9.37 30.94 -11.76
C GLN A 449 -10.67 31.57 -12.30
N GLU A 450 -11.31 30.95 -13.30
CA GLU A 450 -12.62 31.36 -13.82
C GLU A 450 -13.68 31.45 -12.71
N MET A 451 -13.64 30.50 -11.76
CA MET A 451 -14.56 30.44 -10.61
C MET A 451 -14.16 31.38 -9.45
N GLY A 452 -13.13 32.22 -9.63
CA GLY A 452 -12.65 33.18 -8.65
C GLY A 452 -11.77 32.58 -7.56
N ALA A 453 -11.22 31.37 -7.77
CA ALA A 453 -10.32 30.76 -6.80
C ALA A 453 -8.93 31.41 -6.86
N THR A 454 -8.32 31.60 -5.70
CA THR A 454 -6.96 32.14 -5.59
C THR A 454 -5.95 31.01 -5.51
N ARG A 455 -4.83 31.15 -6.24
CA ARG A 455 -3.75 30.15 -6.24
C ARG A 455 -2.97 30.24 -4.94
N ARG A 456 -2.69 29.09 -4.32
CA ARG A 456 -1.91 28.97 -3.09
C ARG A 456 -0.44 28.70 -3.39
N PRO A 457 0.48 28.96 -2.44
CA PRO A 457 1.91 28.64 -2.59
C PRO A 457 2.20 27.15 -2.79
N ASP A 458 1.30 26.29 -2.30
CA ASP A 458 1.39 24.84 -2.48
C ASP A 458 0.95 24.35 -3.88
N GLY A 459 0.51 25.27 -4.75
CA GLY A 459 0.05 24.96 -6.10
C GLY A 459 -1.38 24.43 -6.17
N GLU A 460 -2.08 24.32 -5.04
CA GLU A 460 -3.52 24.13 -5.02
C GLU A 460 -4.23 25.49 -5.16
N TYR A 461 -5.55 25.48 -5.31
CA TYR A 461 -6.38 26.68 -5.34
C TYR A 461 -7.32 26.72 -4.14
N GLN A 462 -7.77 27.91 -3.76
CA GLN A 462 -8.76 28.08 -2.70
C GLN A 462 -9.90 29.00 -3.11
N LEU A 463 -11.11 28.68 -2.64
CA LEU A 463 -12.31 29.47 -2.83
C LEU A 463 -13.06 29.56 -1.49
N CYS A 464 -13.57 30.74 -1.12
CA CYS A 464 -14.33 30.90 0.13
C CYS A 464 -15.67 30.14 0.06
N CYS A 465 -16.10 29.56 1.18
CA CYS A 465 -17.43 28.92 1.32
C CYS A 465 -18.54 29.90 1.72
N GLU A 466 -18.25 31.19 1.83
CA GLU A 466 -19.23 32.18 2.29
C GLU A 466 -20.43 32.27 1.35
N ALA A 467 -21.49 32.92 1.85
CA ALA A 467 -22.69 33.19 1.07
C ALA A 467 -22.31 33.89 -0.24
N ILE A 468 -22.76 33.33 -1.36
CA ILE A 468 -22.57 33.98 -2.65
C ILE A 468 -23.64 35.06 -2.78
N PRO A 469 -23.25 36.33 -2.98
CA PRO A 469 -24.22 37.41 -3.17
C PRO A 469 -25.11 37.14 -4.38
N VAL A 470 -26.40 37.42 -4.25
CA VAL A 470 -27.32 37.36 -5.37
C VAL A 470 -26.94 38.45 -6.37
N PRO A 471 -26.72 38.14 -7.66
CA PRO A 471 -26.36 39.15 -8.65
C PRO A 471 -27.42 40.25 -8.74
N ASN A 472 -26.96 41.51 -8.77
CA ASN A 472 -27.86 42.64 -8.97
C ASN A 472 -28.39 42.65 -10.41
N LEU A 473 -29.68 42.35 -10.55
CA LEU A 473 -30.33 42.24 -11.87
C LEU A 473 -30.39 43.58 -12.62
N GLN A 474 -30.25 44.71 -11.92
CA GLN A 474 -30.29 46.04 -12.53
C GLN A 474 -29.05 46.31 -13.40
N GLU A 475 -27.90 45.76 -13.01
CA GLU A 475 -26.61 45.87 -13.73
C GLU A 475 -26.60 45.05 -15.03
N ILE A 476 -27.52 44.09 -15.18
CA ILE A 476 -27.64 43.27 -16.38
C ILE A 476 -28.47 44.03 -17.43
N PRO A 477 -28.05 44.09 -18.71
CA PRO A 477 -28.85 44.70 -19.77
C PRO A 477 -30.27 44.13 -19.83
N SER A 478 -31.28 44.99 -20.01
CA SER A 478 -32.71 44.64 -19.91
C SER A 478 -33.10 43.36 -20.66
N HIS A 479 -32.63 43.20 -21.90
CA HIS A 479 -32.91 42.05 -22.76
C HIS A 479 -32.33 40.71 -22.25
N LYS A 480 -31.35 40.72 -21.34
CA LYS A 480 -30.75 39.53 -20.72
C LYS A 480 -31.25 39.25 -19.30
N ARG A 481 -32.04 40.16 -18.72
CA ARG A 481 -32.49 40.05 -17.32
C ARG A 481 -33.39 38.84 -17.07
N SER A 482 -34.29 38.52 -18.00
CA SER A 482 -35.22 37.39 -17.86
C SER A 482 -34.48 36.05 -17.83
N GLU A 483 -33.51 35.86 -18.71
CA GLU A 483 -32.67 34.65 -18.75
C GLU A 483 -31.77 34.56 -17.50
N ALA A 484 -31.18 35.68 -17.07
CA ALA A 484 -30.39 35.73 -15.84
C ALA A 484 -31.22 35.35 -14.60
N ARG A 485 -32.47 35.82 -14.49
CA ARG A 485 -33.41 35.44 -13.42
C ARG A 485 -33.67 33.94 -13.42
N LYS A 486 -34.04 33.37 -14.57
CA LYS A 486 -34.29 31.92 -14.71
C LYS A 486 -33.06 31.07 -14.37
N ARG A 487 -31.87 31.56 -14.71
CA ARG A 487 -30.61 30.90 -14.35
C ARG A 487 -30.37 30.89 -12.84
N ILE A 488 -30.62 32.00 -12.16
CA ILE A 488 -30.50 32.10 -10.69
C ILE A 488 -31.50 31.13 -10.04
N GLU A 489 -32.77 31.19 -10.46
CA GLU A 489 -33.83 30.34 -9.93
C GLU A 489 -33.53 28.84 -10.15
N LEU A 490 -33.07 28.44 -11.34
CA LEU A 490 -32.64 27.06 -11.60
C LEU A 490 -31.49 26.64 -10.68
N THR A 491 -30.52 27.54 -10.45
CA THR A 491 -29.39 27.26 -9.56
C THR A 491 -29.87 27.07 -8.12
N GLU A 492 -30.78 27.91 -7.65
CA GLU A 492 -31.37 27.82 -6.31
C GLU A 492 -32.15 26.52 -6.12
N ARG A 493 -33.00 26.14 -7.09
CA ARG A 493 -33.71 24.85 -7.04
C ARG A 493 -32.76 23.66 -7.01
N ALA A 494 -31.70 23.68 -7.81
CA ALA A 494 -30.70 22.62 -7.81
C ALA A 494 -29.96 22.52 -6.47
N VAL A 495 -29.62 23.67 -5.86
CA VAL A 495 -28.99 23.75 -4.54
C VAL A 495 -29.94 23.23 -3.46
N GLU A 496 -31.18 23.70 -3.43
CA GLU A 496 -32.20 23.28 -2.46
C GLU A 496 -32.46 21.78 -2.55
N ALA A 497 -32.71 21.26 -3.75
CA ALA A 497 -32.91 19.83 -3.97
C ALA A 497 -31.70 19.01 -3.47
N THR A 498 -30.48 19.47 -3.74
CA THR A 498 -29.26 18.81 -3.26
C THR A 498 -29.14 18.83 -1.75
N LEU A 499 -29.37 19.99 -1.12
CA LEU A 499 -29.23 20.15 0.33
C LEU A 499 -30.29 19.37 1.09
N ASN A 500 -31.54 19.37 0.61
CA ASN A 500 -32.63 18.59 1.19
C ASN A 500 -32.34 17.09 1.14
N GLY A 501 -31.88 16.59 -0.01
CA GLY A 501 -31.46 15.19 -0.13
C GLY A 501 -30.25 14.85 0.75
N PHE A 502 -29.28 15.76 0.82
CA PHE A 502 -28.05 15.54 1.60
C PHE A 502 -28.31 15.57 3.12
N ALA A 503 -29.28 16.37 3.57
CA ALA A 503 -29.73 16.46 4.97
C ALA A 503 -30.83 15.45 5.32
N GLY A 504 -31.28 14.62 4.36
CA GLY A 504 -32.34 13.65 4.57
C GLY A 504 -32.04 12.64 5.69
N ASN A 505 -33.10 12.12 6.31
CA ASN A 505 -32.98 11.07 7.32
C ASN A 505 -32.78 9.70 6.65
N PHE A 506 -31.56 9.17 6.70
CA PHE A 506 -31.26 7.81 6.25
C PHE A 506 -31.31 6.87 7.44
N ASN A 507 -32.34 6.02 7.50
CA ASN A 507 -32.41 4.96 8.49
C ASN A 507 -31.41 3.86 8.08
N ALA A 508 -30.42 3.60 8.93
CA ALA A 508 -29.49 2.50 8.72
C ALA A 508 -30.24 1.19 9.00
N ALA A 509 -30.62 0.48 7.93
CA ALA A 509 -31.15 -0.89 8.01
C ALA A 509 -30.13 -1.87 8.63
#